data_AF-A0A7W7CQG6-F1
#
_entry.id   AF-A0A7W7CQG6-F1
#
_cell.length_a   1.000
_cell.length_b   1.000
_cell.length_c   1.000
_cell.angle_alpha   90.00
_cell.angle_beta   90.00
_cell.angle_gamma   90.00
#
_symmetry.space_group_name_H-M   'P 1'
#
loop_
_entity.id
_entity.type
_entity.pdbx_description
1 polymer ?
#
loop_
_entity_poly.entity_id
_entity_poly.type
_entity_poly.pdbx_seq_one_letter_code
_entity_poly.pdbx_strand_id
1 'polypeptide(L)'
;MKKSLVALIVVAVSGTTAAVAGTAAAQERPAPAVVRAAPAPVAAAPAAEAADKGLTYAQSGQVVTVKKGRTRVATVTLTSAKYAAKSASAVLTVKADRPFTIDPALFTVYDLEGWENDPAQTKPVRFGAGTGTLKLTFPKTHARPMALGWVPQLDREAAAVWER
;
A
#
# COMPACT_ATOMS: atom_id res chain seq x y z
N MET A 1 5.23 31.79 27.72
CA MET A 1 4.51 31.38 28.94
C MET A 1 3.00 31.48 28.70
N LYS A 2 2.30 30.35 28.54
CA LYS A 2 0.83 30.33 28.52
C LYS A 2 0.29 28.97 28.98
N LYS A 3 0.09 28.93 30.31
CA LYS A 3 -0.93 28.29 31.15
C LYS A 3 -1.48 26.90 30.75
N SER A 4 -1.29 25.96 31.67
CA SER A 4 -1.84 24.61 31.74
C SER A 4 -3.34 24.53 32.08
N LEU A 5 -3.87 23.35 31.77
CA LEU A 5 -4.88 22.54 32.49
C LEU A 5 -6.36 22.90 32.37
N VAL A 6 -7.17 21.94 31.88
CA VAL A 6 -8.42 21.53 32.55
C VAL A 6 -8.64 20.02 32.29
N ALA A 7 -8.74 19.26 33.38
CA ALA A 7 -9.21 17.89 33.44
C ALA A 7 -10.75 17.89 33.56
N LEU A 8 -11.44 16.92 32.97
CA LEU A 8 -12.84 16.64 33.29
C LEU A 8 -12.98 15.24 33.87
N ILE A 9 -13.60 15.25 35.04
CA ILE A 9 -13.89 14.21 36.00
C ILE A 9 -15.14 13.44 35.55
N VAL A 10 -15.18 12.12 35.78
CA VAL A 10 -16.44 11.40 36.00
C VAL A 10 -16.33 10.63 37.30
N VAL A 11 -17.08 11.12 38.28
CA VAL A 11 -17.37 10.50 39.57
C VAL A 11 -18.45 9.44 39.36
N ALA A 12 -18.31 8.28 40.01
CA ALA A 12 -19.43 7.43 40.33
C ALA A 12 -19.37 7.06 41.82
N VAL A 13 -20.47 7.38 42.49
CA VAL A 13 -20.78 7.32 43.92
C VAL A 13 -21.18 5.91 44.35
N SER A 14 -20.89 5.54 45.60
CA SER A 14 -21.71 4.75 46.57
C SER A 14 -20.78 4.17 47.64
N GLY A 15 -21.04 4.10 48.94
CA GLY A 15 -22.15 4.50 49.81
C GLY A 15 -21.65 4.42 51.26
N THR A 16 -22.40 5.03 52.18
CA THR A 16 -22.08 5.21 53.61
C THR A 16 -22.42 3.99 54.47
N THR A 17 -21.55 3.61 55.42
CA THR A 17 -21.87 3.28 56.82
C THR A 17 -20.59 3.23 57.66
N ALA A 18 -20.63 3.81 58.86
CA ALA A 18 -19.54 3.85 59.85
C ALA A 18 -19.52 2.58 60.73
N ALA A 19 -18.33 2.10 61.10
CA ALA A 19 -18.12 1.23 62.28
C ALA A 19 -16.62 1.15 62.68
N VAL A 20 -16.34 1.69 63.88
CA VAL A 20 -15.47 1.23 64.98
C VAL A 20 -14.07 0.61 64.71
N ALA A 21 -13.09 1.10 65.49
CA ALA A 21 -11.70 0.68 65.56
C ALA A 21 -11.46 -0.79 65.98
N GLY A 22 -10.37 -1.38 65.48
CA GLY A 22 -9.81 -2.65 65.97
C GLY A 22 -8.62 -3.15 65.14
N THR A 23 -7.41 -3.03 65.69
CA THR A 23 -6.14 -3.61 65.19
C THR A 23 -6.18 -5.14 65.14
N ALA A 24 -5.82 -5.75 63.99
CA ALA A 24 -5.22 -7.08 63.93
C ALA A 24 -4.59 -7.34 62.54
N ALA A 25 -3.43 -7.99 62.56
CA ALA A 25 -2.51 -8.17 61.45
C ALA A 25 -2.97 -9.18 60.38
N ALA A 26 -2.73 -8.87 59.11
CA ALA A 26 -2.50 -9.84 58.04
C ALA A 26 -1.73 -9.13 56.91
N GLN A 27 -0.41 -9.36 56.83
CA GLN A 27 0.34 -9.02 55.61
C GLN A 27 -0.04 -10.02 54.51
N GLU A 28 -1.06 -9.68 53.73
CA GLU A 28 -1.32 -10.34 52.44
C GLU A 28 -0.24 -9.91 51.45
N ARG A 29 0.69 -10.82 51.19
CA ARG A 29 1.70 -10.71 50.14
C ARG A 29 0.98 -10.68 48.79
N PRO A 30 1.07 -9.61 47.98
CA PRO A 30 0.46 -9.61 46.66
C PRO A 30 1.21 -10.62 45.78
N ALA A 31 0.47 -11.58 45.21
CA ALA A 31 0.97 -12.46 44.16
C ALA A 31 1.48 -11.60 42.97
N PRO A 32 2.59 -11.98 42.30
CA PRO A 32 3.07 -11.23 41.16
C PRO A 32 2.03 -11.27 40.04
N ALA A 33 1.55 -10.09 39.64
CA ALA A 33 0.70 -9.94 38.47
C ALA A 33 1.45 -10.52 37.26
N VAL A 34 0.89 -11.58 36.66
CA VAL A 34 1.35 -12.07 35.36
C VAL A 34 0.98 -11.01 34.34
N VAL A 35 1.91 -10.10 34.08
CA VAL A 35 1.82 -9.17 32.95
C VAL A 35 1.90 -10.03 31.70
N ARG A 36 0.76 -10.29 31.05
CA ARG A 36 0.73 -10.81 29.68
C ARG A 36 1.45 -9.79 28.81
N ALA A 37 2.70 -10.09 28.45
CA ALA A 37 3.44 -9.32 27.47
C ALA A 37 2.60 -9.24 26.19
N ALA A 38 2.31 -8.03 25.73
CA ALA A 38 1.72 -7.82 24.42
C ALA A 38 2.60 -8.52 23.38
N PRO A 39 2.02 -9.25 22.40
CA PRO A 39 2.81 -9.85 21.34
C PRO A 39 3.64 -8.76 20.67
N ALA A 40 4.95 -8.98 20.58
CA ALA A 40 5.86 -8.07 19.91
C ALA A 40 5.33 -7.78 18.48
N PRO A 41 5.42 -6.53 17.99
CA PRO A 41 4.99 -6.22 16.63
C PRO A 41 5.76 -7.11 15.66
N VAL A 42 5.04 -8.00 14.97
CA VAL A 42 5.62 -8.81 13.90
C VAL A 42 6.15 -7.84 12.86
N ALA A 43 7.46 -7.87 12.62
CA ALA A 43 8.07 -7.05 11.59
C ALA A 43 7.36 -7.32 10.24
N ALA A 44 6.82 -6.26 9.63
CA ALA A 44 6.11 -6.39 8.36
C ALA A 44 7.06 -6.98 7.31
N ALA A 45 6.61 -8.01 6.59
CA ALA A 45 7.41 -8.65 5.55
C ALA A 45 7.91 -7.61 4.53
N PRO A 46 9.17 -7.73 4.05
CA PRO A 46 9.69 -6.83 3.03
C PRO A 46 8.84 -6.94 1.76
N ALA A 47 8.60 -5.79 1.12
CA ALA A 47 7.87 -5.81 -0.15
C ALA A 47 8.74 -6.37 -1.25
N ALA A 48 8.09 -7.03 -2.20
CA ALA A 48 8.68 -7.21 -3.51
C ALA A 48 8.59 -5.88 -4.26
N GLU A 49 9.67 -5.49 -4.91
CA GLU A 49 9.73 -4.31 -5.76
C GLU A 49 9.46 -4.74 -7.20
N ALA A 50 8.58 -4.05 -7.93
CA ALA A 50 8.32 -4.37 -9.34
C ALA A 50 9.61 -4.35 -10.19
N ALA A 51 10.60 -3.54 -9.83
CA ALA A 51 11.87 -3.51 -10.55
C ALA A 51 12.83 -4.68 -10.23
N ASP A 52 12.47 -5.59 -9.31
CA ASP A 52 13.31 -6.73 -8.95
C ASP A 52 13.51 -7.67 -10.17
N LYS A 53 14.78 -7.91 -10.53
CA LYS A 53 15.19 -8.77 -11.67
C LYS A 53 14.78 -10.24 -11.50
N GLY A 54 14.55 -10.67 -10.26
CA GLY A 54 14.05 -12.01 -9.93
C GLY A 54 12.54 -12.18 -10.17
N LEU A 55 11.83 -11.12 -10.57
CA LEU A 55 10.43 -11.21 -10.95
C LEU A 55 10.25 -11.56 -12.42
N THR A 56 9.22 -12.35 -12.67
CA THR A 56 8.74 -12.68 -14.01
C THR A 56 7.33 -12.16 -14.20
N TYR A 57 7.05 -11.75 -15.44
CA TYR A 57 5.82 -11.08 -15.86
C TYR A 57 5.16 -11.88 -16.97
N ALA A 58 3.85 -12.08 -16.87
CA ALA A 58 3.06 -12.70 -17.91
C ALA A 58 1.77 -11.92 -18.12
N GLN A 59 1.62 -11.31 -19.29
CA GLN A 59 0.41 -10.61 -19.69
C GLN A 59 -0.59 -11.59 -20.34
N SER A 60 -1.85 -11.46 -19.96
CA SER A 60 -3.00 -12.10 -20.60
C SER A 60 -4.13 -11.08 -20.71
N GLY A 61 -4.24 -10.44 -21.88
CA GLY A 61 -5.17 -9.33 -22.09
C GLY A 61 -4.89 -8.17 -21.13
N GLN A 62 -5.88 -7.82 -20.31
CA GLN A 62 -5.78 -6.71 -19.36
C GLN A 62 -4.98 -7.06 -18.09
N VAL A 63 -4.68 -8.33 -17.87
CA VAL A 63 -4.13 -8.85 -16.61
C VAL A 63 -2.65 -9.19 -16.76
N VAL A 64 -1.82 -8.71 -15.85
CA VAL A 64 -0.40 -9.04 -15.73
C VAL A 64 -0.17 -9.79 -14.44
N THR A 65 0.30 -11.02 -14.55
CA THR A 65 0.67 -11.84 -13.39
C THR A 65 2.15 -11.65 -13.09
N VAL A 66 2.46 -11.27 -11.85
CA VAL A 66 3.83 -11.08 -11.37
C VAL A 66 4.21 -12.26 -10.47
N LYS A 67 5.32 -12.94 -10.76
CA LYS A 67 5.80 -14.10 -10.00
C LYS A 67 7.24 -13.92 -9.57
N LYS A 68 7.61 -14.53 -8.43
CA LYS A 68 8.99 -14.76 -8.00
C LYS A 68 9.22 -16.27 -7.94
N GLY A 69 9.95 -16.81 -8.90
CA GLY A 69 9.99 -18.26 -9.13
C GLY A 69 8.60 -18.82 -9.45
N ARG A 70 8.10 -19.76 -8.62
CA ARG A 70 6.76 -20.37 -8.78
C ARG A 70 5.64 -19.66 -8.02
N THR A 71 5.99 -18.70 -7.16
CA THR A 71 5.02 -18.03 -6.28
C THR A 71 4.52 -16.74 -6.92
N ARG A 72 3.20 -16.56 -6.97
CA ARG A 72 2.60 -15.28 -7.37
C ARG A 72 2.84 -14.22 -6.30
N VAL A 73 3.27 -13.04 -6.72
CA VAL A 73 3.52 -11.89 -5.86
C VAL A 73 2.35 -10.93 -5.94
N ALA A 74 1.91 -10.63 -7.15
CA ALA A 74 0.79 -9.74 -7.40
C ALA A 74 0.15 -10.03 -8.76
N THR A 75 -1.05 -9.49 -8.94
CA THR A 75 -1.71 -9.35 -10.23
C THR A 75 -1.99 -7.88 -10.45
N VAL A 76 -1.60 -7.33 -11.59
CA VAL A 76 -1.87 -5.94 -12.00
C VAL A 76 -2.84 -6.00 -13.16
N THR A 77 -4.00 -5.38 -13.03
CA THR A 77 -5.05 -5.40 -14.06
C THR A 77 -5.32 -3.98 -14.51
N LEU A 78 -5.24 -3.72 -15.82
CA LEU A 78 -5.73 -2.46 -16.36
C LEU A 78 -7.26 -2.50 -16.34
N THR A 79 -7.85 -1.62 -15.54
CA THR A 79 -9.30 -1.57 -15.31
C THR A 79 -9.95 -0.53 -16.23
N SER A 80 -9.25 0.56 -16.51
CA SER A 80 -9.69 1.55 -17.48
C SER A 80 -8.51 2.37 -18.00
N ALA A 81 -8.54 2.72 -19.28
CA ALA A 81 -7.69 3.74 -19.87
C ALA A 81 -8.56 4.76 -20.61
N LYS A 82 -8.17 6.03 -20.56
CA LYS A 82 -8.79 7.12 -21.31
C LYS A 82 -7.69 7.86 -22.07
N TYR A 83 -7.86 7.96 -23.38
CA TYR A 83 -6.93 8.62 -24.29
C TYR A 83 -7.60 9.85 -24.91
N ALA A 84 -7.02 11.02 -24.67
CA ALA A 84 -7.43 12.29 -25.28
C ALA A 84 -6.44 12.69 -26.39
N ALA A 85 -6.61 13.87 -26.99
CA ALA A 85 -5.78 14.29 -28.11
C ALA A 85 -4.28 14.45 -27.74
N LYS A 86 -3.99 14.90 -26.52
CA LYS A 86 -2.62 15.16 -26.02
C LYS A 86 -2.45 14.82 -24.53
N SER A 87 -3.24 13.87 -24.04
CA SER A 87 -3.17 13.40 -22.68
C SER A 87 -3.79 12.01 -22.53
N ALA A 88 -3.42 11.31 -21.47
CA ALA A 88 -3.99 10.02 -21.12
C ALA A 88 -4.18 9.88 -19.61
N SER A 89 -5.05 8.95 -19.21
CA SER A 89 -5.13 8.48 -17.82
C SER A 89 -5.43 6.99 -17.80
N ALA A 90 -4.89 6.29 -16.81
CA ALA A 90 -5.12 4.87 -16.62
C ALA A 90 -5.39 4.56 -15.14
N VAL A 91 -6.22 3.56 -14.91
CA VAL A 91 -6.54 3.03 -13.59
C VAL A 91 -6.23 1.54 -13.61
N LEU A 92 -5.31 1.13 -12.74
CA LEU A 92 -4.95 -0.26 -12.56
C LEU A 92 -5.40 -0.75 -11.19
N THR A 93 -5.98 -1.94 -11.15
CA THR A 93 -6.22 -2.67 -9.90
C THR A 93 -5.02 -3.57 -9.62
N VAL A 94 -4.44 -3.42 -8.43
CA VAL A 94 -3.31 -4.22 -7.97
C VAL A 94 -3.79 -5.16 -6.88
N LYS A 95 -3.77 -6.47 -7.15
CA LYS A 95 -4.07 -7.51 -6.15
C LYS A 95 -2.76 -8.15 -5.73
N ALA A 96 -2.23 -7.76 -4.58
CA ALA A 96 -0.96 -8.24 -4.07
C ALA A 96 -1.17 -9.36 -3.03
N ASP A 97 -0.48 -10.49 -3.20
CA ASP A 97 -0.51 -11.60 -2.24
C ASP A 97 0.41 -11.35 -1.04
N ARG A 98 1.37 -10.43 -1.20
CA ARG A 98 2.31 -9.94 -0.20
C ARG A 98 2.57 -8.45 -0.46
N PRO A 99 3.23 -7.71 0.46
CA PRO A 99 3.57 -6.32 0.18
C PRO A 99 4.32 -6.20 -1.16
N PHE A 100 3.87 -5.27 -2.00
CA PHE A 100 4.37 -5.08 -3.37
C PHE A 100 4.47 -3.58 -3.67
N THR A 101 5.62 -3.13 -4.15
CA THR A 101 5.84 -1.73 -4.50
C THR A 101 5.92 -1.60 -6.01
N ILE A 102 5.22 -0.61 -6.57
CA ILE A 102 5.26 -0.27 -8.00
C ILE A 102 5.75 1.17 -8.12
N ASP A 103 6.75 1.40 -8.95
CA ASP A 103 7.13 2.75 -9.37
C ASP A 103 6.28 3.15 -10.60
N PRO A 104 5.43 4.18 -10.49
CA PRO A 104 4.68 4.69 -11.62
C PRO A 104 5.56 5.16 -12.79
N ALA A 105 6.81 5.57 -12.54
CA ALA A 105 7.74 5.99 -13.60
C ALA A 105 8.15 4.84 -14.54
N LEU A 106 7.81 3.60 -14.21
CA LEU A 106 8.03 2.43 -15.06
C LEU A 106 6.89 2.21 -16.07
N PHE A 107 5.89 3.09 -16.09
CA PHE A 107 4.85 3.09 -17.10
C PHE A 107 5.13 4.16 -18.13
N THR A 108 4.76 3.90 -19.37
CA THR A 108 4.98 4.81 -20.49
C THR A 108 3.75 4.81 -21.38
N VAL A 109 3.35 5.97 -21.89
CA VAL A 109 2.35 6.05 -22.96
C VAL A 109 3.04 6.22 -24.29
N TYR A 110 2.73 5.33 -25.23
CA TYR A 110 3.14 5.45 -26.63
C TYR A 110 2.04 6.16 -27.41
N ASP A 111 2.40 7.19 -28.16
CA ASP A 111 1.48 7.92 -29.02
C ASP A 111 1.53 7.49 -30.49
N LEU A 112 0.62 8.06 -31.30
CA LEU A 112 0.51 7.77 -32.74
C LEU A 112 1.77 8.03 -33.55
N GLU A 113 2.66 8.89 -33.05
CA GLU A 113 3.93 9.23 -33.70
C GLU A 113 5.08 8.38 -33.16
N GLY A 114 4.80 7.47 -32.23
CA GLY A 114 5.77 6.59 -31.59
C GLY A 114 6.54 7.24 -30.45
N TRP A 115 6.16 8.43 -29.98
CA TRP A 115 6.83 9.07 -28.85
C TRP A 115 6.40 8.43 -27.53
N GLU A 116 7.37 8.31 -26.64
CA GLU A 116 7.20 7.89 -25.26
C GLU A 116 6.82 9.08 -24.39
N ASN A 117 5.87 8.87 -23.49
CA ASN A 117 5.35 9.91 -22.61
C ASN A 117 5.27 9.38 -21.18
N ASP A 118 5.96 10.06 -20.27
CA ASP A 118 6.03 9.68 -18.87
C ASP A 118 4.78 10.09 -18.07
N PRO A 119 4.44 9.35 -17.01
CA PRO A 119 3.38 9.72 -16.11
C PRO A 119 3.82 10.88 -15.22
N ALA A 120 2.85 11.67 -14.76
CA ALA A 120 3.10 12.74 -13.80
C ALA A 120 3.49 12.21 -12.41
N GLN A 121 3.10 10.97 -12.11
CA GLN A 121 3.44 10.30 -10.87
C GLN A 121 4.85 9.71 -10.98
N THR A 122 5.72 10.06 -10.03
CA THR A 122 7.12 9.61 -9.99
C THR A 122 7.51 8.97 -8.65
N LYS A 123 6.57 8.88 -7.71
CA LYS A 123 6.81 8.32 -6.38
C LYS A 123 6.37 6.87 -6.33
N PRO A 124 7.22 5.94 -5.88
CA PRO A 124 6.83 4.56 -5.67
C PRO A 124 5.60 4.43 -4.77
N VAL A 125 4.68 3.55 -5.15
CA VAL A 125 3.45 3.26 -4.43
C VAL A 125 3.55 1.86 -3.84
N ARG A 126 3.46 1.79 -2.51
CA ARG A 126 3.48 0.53 -1.77
C ARG A 126 2.05 0.01 -1.56
N PHE A 127 1.80 -1.21 -1.99
CA PHE A 127 0.60 -1.97 -1.70
C PHE A 127 0.89 -2.98 -0.59
N GLY A 128 0.03 -3.03 0.42
CA GLY A 128 -0.02 -4.16 1.34
C GLY A 128 -0.57 -5.41 0.65
N ALA A 129 -0.63 -6.54 1.36
CA ALA A 129 -1.41 -7.67 0.87
C ALA A 129 -2.89 -7.29 0.75
N GLY A 130 -3.55 -7.70 -0.32
CA GLY A 130 -4.93 -7.33 -0.64
C GLY A 130 -5.06 -6.60 -1.98
N THR A 131 -6.13 -5.82 -2.11
CA THR A 131 -6.44 -5.09 -3.36
C THR A 131 -6.26 -3.60 -3.16
N GLY A 132 -5.56 -2.96 -4.09
CA GLY A 132 -5.37 -1.51 -4.15
C GLY A 132 -5.57 -0.99 -5.57
N THR A 133 -5.54 0.33 -5.71
CA THR A 133 -5.69 1.01 -7.01
C THR A 133 -4.49 1.90 -7.27
N LEU A 134 -3.91 1.78 -8.46
CA LEU A 134 -2.91 2.70 -8.99
C LEU A 134 -3.56 3.57 -10.06
N LYS A 135 -3.43 4.89 -9.92
CA LYS A 135 -3.91 5.85 -10.93
C LYS A 135 -2.71 6.51 -11.58
N LEU A 136 -2.68 6.48 -12.90
CA LEU A 136 -1.66 7.10 -13.73
C LEU A 136 -2.28 8.23 -14.54
N THR A 137 -1.56 9.34 -14.65
CA THR A 137 -1.96 10.49 -15.43
C THR A 137 -0.80 10.93 -16.30
N PHE A 138 -1.07 11.11 -17.59
CA PHE A 138 -0.12 11.59 -18.59
C PHE A 138 -0.66 12.93 -19.09
N PRO A 139 -0.34 14.05 -18.41
CA PRO A 139 -1.01 15.32 -18.63
C PRO A 139 -0.61 15.99 -19.94
N LYS A 140 0.55 15.62 -20.50
CA LYS A 140 1.08 16.14 -21.75
C LYS A 140 1.64 14.97 -22.53
N THR A 141 1.07 14.73 -23.71
CA THR A 141 1.66 13.86 -24.71
C THR A 141 1.93 14.63 -25.99
N HIS A 142 2.93 14.20 -26.75
CA HIS A 142 3.31 14.86 -28.00
C HIS A 142 2.17 14.81 -29.02
N ALA A 143 1.68 13.58 -29.27
CA ALA A 143 0.53 13.31 -30.12
C ALA A 143 -0.55 12.54 -29.34
N ARG A 144 -1.53 11.99 -30.08
CA ARG A 144 -2.62 11.21 -29.50
C ARG A 144 -2.10 9.87 -28.98
N PRO A 145 -2.26 9.58 -27.68
CA PRO A 145 -1.92 8.29 -27.09
C PRO A 145 -2.64 7.10 -27.74
N MET A 146 -1.91 5.99 -27.86
CA MET A 146 -2.37 4.75 -28.50
C MET A 146 -2.24 3.53 -27.59
N ALA A 147 -1.20 3.49 -26.75
CA ALA A 147 -0.96 2.36 -25.87
C ALA A 147 -0.37 2.80 -24.53
N LEU A 148 -0.64 2.01 -23.50
CA LEU A 148 0.05 2.08 -22.21
C LEU A 148 1.02 0.91 -22.11
N GLY A 149 2.31 1.19 -22.01
CA GLY A 149 3.34 0.24 -21.66
C GLY A 149 3.62 0.20 -20.17
N TRP A 150 4.01 -0.98 -19.68
CA TRP A 150 4.65 -1.14 -18.38
C TRP A 150 5.99 -1.84 -18.56
N VAL A 151 7.08 -1.14 -18.23
CA VAL A 151 8.47 -1.60 -18.35
C VAL A 151 9.09 -1.67 -16.94
N PRO A 152 8.71 -2.68 -16.13
CA PRO A 152 9.20 -2.77 -14.76
C PRO A 152 10.71 -3.01 -14.67
N GLN A 153 11.33 -3.55 -15.72
CA GLN A 153 12.76 -3.82 -15.81
C GLN A 153 13.32 -3.04 -17.00
N LEU A 154 14.02 -1.93 -16.74
CA LEU A 154 14.50 -0.99 -17.77
C LEU A 154 15.46 -1.60 -18.80
N ASP A 155 16.06 -2.75 -18.49
CA ASP A 155 16.94 -3.52 -19.37
C ASP A 155 16.21 -4.61 -20.17
N ARG A 156 14.88 -4.65 -20.12
CA ARG A 156 14.06 -5.66 -20.80
C ARG A 156 12.90 -5.02 -21.56
N GLU A 157 12.30 -5.83 -22.42
CA GLU A 157 11.05 -5.49 -23.09
C GLU A 157 9.93 -5.20 -22.09
N ALA A 158 8.91 -4.47 -22.55
CA ALA A 158 7.73 -4.17 -21.77
C ALA A 158 7.09 -5.46 -21.23
N ALA A 159 6.87 -5.50 -19.92
CA ALA A 159 6.15 -6.59 -19.26
C ALA A 159 4.68 -6.64 -19.67
N ALA A 160 4.13 -5.48 -20.08
CA ALA A 160 2.80 -5.39 -20.62
C ALA A 160 2.66 -4.20 -21.57
N VAL A 161 1.85 -4.38 -22.61
CA VAL A 161 1.36 -3.31 -23.47
C VAL A 161 -0.16 -3.45 -23.57
N TRP A 162 -0.87 -2.38 -23.22
CA TRP A 162 -2.31 -2.28 -23.38
C TRP A 162 -2.62 -1.27 -24.48
N GLU A 163 -3.06 -1.77 -25.62
CA GLU A 163 -3.49 -0.96 -26.75
C GLU A 163 -4.92 -0.46 -26.54
N ARG A 164 -5.25 0.64 -27.23
CA ARG A 164 -6.55 1.29 -27.23
C ARG A 164 -7.67 0.44 -27.85
#